data_AF-A0A1W1UKD6-F1
#
_entry.id   AF-A0A1W1UKD6-F1
#
_cell.length_a   1.000
_cell.length_b   1.000
_cell.length_c   1.000
_cell.angle_alpha   90.00
_cell.angle_beta   90.00
_cell.angle_gamma   90.00
#
_symmetry.space_group_name_H-M   'P 1'
#
loop_
_entity.id
_entity.type
_entity.pdbx_description
1 polymer ?
#
loop_
_entity_poly.entity_id
_entity_poly.type
_entity_poly.pdbx_seq_one_letter_code
_entity_poly.pdbx_strand_id
1 'polypeptide(L)'
;MNAALLPTLLLLTASTPSLPKVTFDAHLLGVTAAVRNVEAQKREDVPDFFPPRHVRVTLGQPGDNARELNVYPVAGLLAQYPGLREGVRTEIGSLKALLAERPAPKAIRGELPFLPLPFAGQVLNAAVKYLDFPGGRGVRYLVAYSQDASPLSRERVFYTFQGLTNDGKHYVSLQYPVSLKELPTDPFAGPNRAVMDALNSGDTTIWKVYVARTKGQLDALTGDARLTKIDAFVKSLRLR
;
A
#
# COMPACT_ATOMS: atom_id res chain seq x y z
N MET A 1 42.17 34.57 33.28
CA MET A 1 41.17 33.53 33.60
C MET A 1 39.80 34.17 33.41
N ASN A 2 38.89 33.79 32.51
CA ASN A 2 38.75 32.69 31.58
C ASN A 2 37.99 33.20 30.34
N ALA A 3 38.54 33.01 29.15
CA ALA A 3 37.78 33.10 27.91
C ALA A 3 37.11 31.74 27.69
N ALA A 4 35.78 31.69 27.77
CA ALA A 4 35.01 30.49 27.51
C ALA A 4 34.89 30.28 25.99
N LEU A 5 35.60 29.28 25.49
CA LEU A 5 35.44 28.73 24.14
C LEU A 5 34.07 28.05 24.05
N LEU A 6 33.18 28.57 23.22
CA LEU A 6 31.98 27.87 22.79
C LEU A 6 32.37 26.75 21.81
N PRO A 7 31.92 25.50 22.00
CA PRO A 7 32.18 24.45 21.03
C PRO A 7 31.31 24.67 19.79
N THR A 8 31.97 24.79 18.63
CA THR A 8 31.30 24.77 17.33
C THR A 8 30.65 23.40 17.14
N LEU A 9 29.34 23.33 17.33
CA LEU A 9 28.55 22.14 17.04
C LEU A 9 28.54 21.95 15.52
N LEU A 10 29.36 21.02 15.03
CA LEU A 10 29.32 20.59 13.64
C LEU A 10 28.00 19.83 13.43
N LEU A 11 26.95 20.53 13.00
CA LEU A 11 25.73 19.88 12.51
C LEU A 11 26.12 19.07 11.27
N LEU A 12 26.23 17.75 11.40
CA LEU A 12 26.15 16.86 10.25
C LEU A 12 24.77 17.09 9.62
N THR A 13 24.73 17.85 8.53
CA THR A 13 23.57 17.93 7.66
C THR A 13 23.38 16.54 7.05
N ALA A 14 22.41 15.78 7.56
CA ALA A 14 21.99 14.55 6.90
C ALA A 14 21.60 14.92 5.46
N SER A 15 22.34 14.40 4.48
CA SER A 15 22.09 14.66 3.06
C SER A 15 20.67 14.22 2.72
N THR A 16 19.85 15.11 2.15
CA THR A 16 18.50 14.78 1.72
C THR A 16 18.56 13.61 0.72
N PRO A 17 17.84 12.50 0.94
CA PRO A 17 17.85 11.37 0.02
C PRO A 17 17.48 11.81 -1.41
N SER A 18 18.23 11.36 -2.41
CA SER A 18 17.90 11.63 -3.82
C SER A 18 16.60 10.93 -4.21
N LEU A 19 15.82 11.59 -5.08
CA LEU A 19 14.62 11.01 -5.68
C LEU A 19 14.99 10.32 -7.00
N PRO A 20 14.45 9.12 -7.30
CA PRO A 20 14.74 8.43 -8.54
C PRO A 20 13.94 9.05 -9.68
N LYS A 21 14.46 8.97 -10.91
CA LYS A 21 13.65 9.16 -12.11
C LYS A 21 12.78 7.92 -12.31
N VAL A 22 11.46 8.12 -12.30
CA VAL A 22 10.47 7.06 -12.50
C VAL A 22 9.98 7.07 -13.95
N THR A 23 10.09 5.94 -14.63
CA THR A 23 9.54 5.73 -15.99
C THR A 23 8.73 4.43 -16.03
N PHE A 24 7.73 4.38 -16.92
CA PHE A 24 6.74 3.31 -17.03
C PHE A 24 6.01 3.41 -18.37
N ASP A 25 5.23 2.39 -18.72
CA ASP A 25 4.31 2.40 -19.86
C ASP A 25 2.86 2.59 -19.39
N ALA A 26 2.35 3.82 -19.47
CA ALA A 26 0.97 4.15 -19.09
C ALA A 26 -0.07 3.73 -20.14
N HIS A 27 0.32 3.44 -21.38
CA HIS A 27 -0.60 2.95 -22.40
C HIS A 27 -1.22 1.61 -21.99
N LEU A 28 -0.48 0.82 -21.22
CA LEU A 28 -0.97 -0.41 -20.61
C LEU A 28 -2.19 -0.20 -19.74
N LEU A 29 -2.41 0.99 -19.16
CA LEU A 29 -3.59 1.30 -18.35
C LEU A 29 -4.70 1.99 -19.15
N GLY A 30 -4.37 2.59 -20.30
CA GLY A 30 -5.31 3.40 -21.08
C GLY A 30 -5.68 4.71 -20.38
N VAL A 31 -4.77 5.25 -19.56
CA VAL A 31 -4.94 6.53 -18.86
C VAL A 31 -3.72 7.42 -19.10
N THR A 32 -3.91 8.72 -18.91
CA THR A 32 -2.78 9.66 -18.83
C THR A 32 -2.01 9.45 -17.52
N ALA A 33 -0.78 9.95 -17.44
CA ALA A 33 0.01 9.92 -16.22
C ALA A 33 0.74 11.24 -16.01
N ALA A 34 0.79 11.71 -14.76
CA ALA A 34 1.53 12.90 -14.37
C ALA A 34 2.53 12.54 -13.28
N VAL A 35 3.82 12.80 -13.53
CA VAL A 35 4.90 12.56 -12.56
C VAL A 35 5.25 13.87 -11.86
N ARG A 36 5.31 13.86 -10.53
CA ARG A 36 5.70 15.01 -9.71
C ARG A 36 6.62 14.59 -8.57
N ASN A 37 7.58 15.46 -8.27
CA ASN A 37 8.26 15.43 -6.99
C ASN A 37 7.36 16.11 -5.97
N VAL A 38 7.06 15.43 -4.87
CA VAL A 38 6.24 15.92 -3.78
C VAL A 38 7.16 16.17 -2.60
N GLU A 39 7.18 17.39 -2.10
CA GLU A 39 7.97 17.76 -0.93
C GLU A 39 7.37 17.17 0.35
N ALA A 40 8.20 16.95 1.36
CA ALA A 40 7.73 16.52 2.67
C ALA A 40 6.84 17.61 3.27
N GLN A 41 5.62 17.25 3.63
CA GLN A 41 4.69 18.16 4.31
C GLN A 41 4.32 17.53 5.64
N LYS A 42 4.77 18.14 6.74
CA LYS A 42 4.29 17.76 8.07
C LYS A 42 2.84 18.20 8.20
N ARG A 43 1.95 17.24 8.46
CA ARG A 43 0.54 17.48 8.74
C ARG A 43 0.31 17.20 10.21
N GLU A 44 0.32 18.25 11.03
CA GLU A 44 0.13 18.13 12.47
C GLU A 44 -1.32 17.75 12.84
N ASP A 45 -2.25 17.93 11.90
CA ASP A 45 -3.67 17.60 11.98
C ASP A 45 -3.99 16.13 11.63
N VAL A 46 -3.05 15.40 11.02
CA VAL A 46 -3.26 14.00 10.58
C VAL A 46 -2.32 13.08 11.37
N PRO A 47 -2.81 12.35 12.38
CA PRO A 47 -1.95 11.91 13.47
C PRO A 47 -0.88 10.87 13.10
N ASP A 48 -1.05 10.02 12.08
CA ASP A 48 -0.25 8.79 11.98
C ASP A 48 0.75 8.70 10.81
N PHE A 49 0.42 9.15 9.59
CA PHE A 49 1.35 9.12 8.46
C PHE A 49 1.33 10.39 7.60
N PHE A 50 2.46 11.08 7.54
CA PHE A 50 2.78 12.12 6.58
C PHE A 50 4.01 11.70 5.74
N PRO A 51 3.91 11.67 4.40
CA PRO A 51 4.97 11.10 3.57
C PRO A 51 6.25 11.96 3.59
N PRO A 52 7.44 11.36 3.44
CA PRO A 52 8.66 12.11 3.18
C PRO A 52 8.59 12.73 1.79
N ARG A 53 9.60 13.52 1.43
CA ARG A 53 9.81 13.92 0.05
C ARG A 53 9.88 12.66 -0.84
N HIS A 54 9.07 12.60 -1.89
CA HIS A 54 8.87 11.40 -2.71
C HIS A 54 8.52 11.74 -4.16
N VAL A 55 8.55 10.73 -5.03
CA VAL A 55 7.97 10.84 -6.38
C VAL A 55 6.55 10.31 -6.35
N ARG A 56 5.61 11.06 -6.94
CA ARG A 56 4.24 10.62 -7.18
C ARG A 56 3.95 10.54 -8.67
N VAL A 57 3.26 9.49 -9.06
CA VAL A 57 2.65 9.33 -10.38
C VAL A 57 1.14 9.26 -10.19
N THR A 58 0.43 10.28 -10.68
CA THR A 58 -1.04 10.29 -10.74
C THR A 58 -1.47 9.67 -12.06
N LEU A 59 -2.32 8.65 -12.01
CA LEU A 59 -2.79 7.88 -13.16
C LEU A 59 -4.24 8.26 -13.50
N GLY A 60 -4.43 8.98 -14.60
CA GLY A 60 -5.71 9.57 -15.00
C GLY A 60 -5.96 10.92 -14.33
N GLN A 61 -7.23 11.33 -14.31
CA GLN A 61 -7.62 12.59 -13.68
C GLN A 61 -7.55 12.48 -12.14
N PRO A 62 -7.11 13.53 -11.45
CA PRO A 62 -7.27 13.63 -10.00
C PRO A 62 -8.75 13.50 -9.62
N GLY A 63 -9.05 12.73 -8.58
CA GLY A 63 -10.40 12.51 -8.06
C GLY A 63 -10.37 11.63 -6.81
N ASP A 64 -11.53 11.30 -6.24
CA ASP A 64 -11.65 10.69 -4.91
C ASP A 64 -11.10 9.25 -4.82
N ASN A 65 -10.98 8.55 -5.94
CA ASN A 65 -10.42 7.21 -5.99
C ASN A 65 -8.93 7.26 -6.29
N ALA A 66 -8.09 7.05 -5.27
CA ALA A 66 -6.63 7.10 -5.38
C ALA A 66 -6.11 6.20 -6.50
N ARG A 67 -5.56 6.84 -7.54
CA ARG A 67 -4.86 6.20 -8.67
C ARG A 67 -3.41 6.69 -8.65
N GLU A 68 -2.68 6.24 -7.64
CA GLU A 68 -1.39 6.82 -7.30
C GLU A 68 -0.32 5.75 -7.13
N LEU A 69 0.79 5.95 -7.82
CA LEU A 69 2.06 5.30 -7.50
C LEU A 69 2.96 6.29 -6.78
N ASN A 70 3.45 5.91 -5.61
CA ASN A 70 4.36 6.69 -4.81
C ASN A 70 5.68 5.93 -4.62
N VAL A 71 6.80 6.63 -4.82
CA VAL A 71 8.15 6.10 -4.62
C VAL A 71 8.84 6.89 -3.51
N TYR A 72 8.96 6.27 -2.34
CA TYR A 72 9.51 6.89 -1.14
C TYR A 72 10.98 6.47 -0.93
N PRO A 73 11.90 7.40 -0.64
CA PRO A 73 13.20 7.03 -0.10
C PRO A 73 13.03 6.33 1.25
N VAL A 74 13.56 5.11 1.39
CA VAL A 74 13.49 4.33 2.63
C VAL A 74 14.17 5.07 3.78
N ALA A 75 15.31 5.71 3.52
CA ALA A 75 15.98 6.55 4.51
C ALA A 75 15.09 7.73 4.97
N GLY A 76 14.33 8.33 4.05
CA GLY A 76 13.38 9.40 4.37
C GLY A 76 12.23 8.90 5.23
N LEU A 77 11.66 7.74 4.89
CA LEU A 77 10.65 7.07 5.73
C LEU A 77 11.20 6.81 7.14
N LEU A 78 12.36 6.18 7.28
CA LEU A 78 12.92 5.84 8.59
C LEU A 78 13.32 7.08 9.41
N ALA A 79 13.79 8.15 8.76
CA ALA A 79 14.15 9.40 9.44
C ALA A 79 12.93 10.17 9.97
N GLN A 80 11.79 10.04 9.30
CA GLN A 80 10.54 10.73 9.67
C GLN A 80 9.78 10.00 10.78
N TYR A 81 10.02 8.69 10.93
CA TYR A 81 9.44 7.85 11.99
C TYR A 81 10.53 7.18 12.86
N PRO A 82 11.37 7.95 13.58
CA PRO A 82 12.52 7.41 14.31
C PRO A 82 12.21 6.82 15.70
N GLY A 83 11.03 7.08 16.28
CA GLY A 83 10.63 6.67 17.65
C GLY A 83 9.55 5.57 17.73
N LEU A 84 8.72 5.58 18.79
CA LEU A 84 7.65 4.63 19.17
C LEU A 84 6.57 4.30 18.09
N ARG A 85 6.75 4.77 16.86
CA ARG A 85 5.91 4.48 15.69
C ARG A 85 6.58 3.42 14.82
N GLU A 86 6.85 2.26 15.43
CA GLU A 86 7.52 1.14 14.76
C GLU A 86 6.81 0.67 13.49
N GLY A 87 5.52 1.00 13.31
CA GLY A 87 4.71 0.63 12.14
C GLY A 87 5.46 0.74 10.82
N VAL A 88 6.05 1.88 10.47
CA VAL A 88 6.78 2.02 9.18
C VAL A 88 7.97 1.07 9.07
N ARG A 89 8.73 0.90 10.17
CA ARG A 89 9.88 -0.02 10.20
C ARG A 89 9.41 -1.47 10.09
N THR A 90 8.31 -1.82 10.79
CA THR A 90 7.65 -3.12 10.75
C THR A 90 7.16 -3.43 9.35
N GLU A 91 6.44 -2.52 8.68
CA GLU A 91 5.95 -2.71 7.31
C GLU A 91 7.10 -2.96 6.33
N ILE A 92 8.19 -2.17 6.42
CA ILE A 92 9.38 -2.37 5.58
C ILE A 92 10.06 -3.71 5.88
N GLY A 93 10.18 -4.08 7.16
CA GLY A 93 10.77 -5.35 7.60
C GLY A 93 9.95 -6.56 7.13
N SER A 94 8.65 -6.53 7.35
CA SER A 94 7.69 -7.56 6.90
C SER A 94 7.69 -7.69 5.39
N LEU A 95 7.77 -6.58 4.64
CA LEU A 95 7.90 -6.64 3.18
C LEU A 95 9.22 -7.28 2.76
N LYS A 96 10.34 -6.94 3.40
CA LYS A 96 11.64 -7.58 3.11
C LYS A 96 11.59 -9.09 3.35
N ALA A 97 11.05 -9.52 4.48
CA ALA A 97 10.90 -10.94 4.81
C ALA A 97 10.02 -11.67 3.79
N LEU A 98 8.85 -11.11 3.49
CA LEU A 98 7.91 -11.67 2.51
C LEU A 98 8.52 -11.80 1.11
N LEU A 99 9.32 -10.82 0.68
CA LEU A 99 9.98 -10.82 -0.64
C LEU A 99 11.22 -11.71 -0.72
N ALA A 100 11.84 -12.01 0.42
CA ALA A 100 12.94 -12.96 0.53
C ALA A 100 12.42 -14.40 0.51
N GLU A 101 11.38 -14.71 1.30
CA GLU A 101 10.83 -16.06 1.43
C GLU A 101 9.91 -16.46 0.27
N ARG A 102 9.15 -15.51 -0.28
CA ARG A 102 8.11 -15.73 -1.30
C ARG A 102 7.23 -16.97 -1.01
N PRO A 103 6.62 -17.09 0.18
CA PRO A 103 5.71 -18.20 0.48
C PRO A 103 4.59 -18.27 -0.56
N ALA A 104 4.10 -19.48 -0.83
CA ALA A 104 2.93 -19.64 -1.68
C ALA A 104 1.75 -18.82 -1.12
N PRO A 105 0.93 -18.14 -1.95
CA PRO A 105 -0.16 -17.28 -1.48
C PRO A 105 -1.06 -17.89 -0.40
N LYS A 106 -1.40 -19.18 -0.53
CA LYS A 106 -2.22 -19.94 0.42
C LYS A 106 -1.57 -20.16 1.80
N ALA A 107 -0.25 -20.01 1.89
CA ALA A 107 0.53 -20.17 3.12
C ALA A 107 0.67 -18.86 3.90
N ILE A 108 0.41 -17.72 3.27
CA ILE A 108 0.45 -16.41 3.91
C ILE A 108 -0.69 -16.31 4.94
N ARG A 109 -0.35 -15.87 6.15
CA ARG A 109 -1.29 -15.67 7.26
C ARG A 109 -1.19 -14.22 7.75
N GLY A 110 -2.30 -13.67 8.21
CA GLY A 110 -2.36 -12.31 8.74
C GLY A 110 -2.40 -11.22 7.67
N GLU A 111 -2.05 -10.02 8.10
CA GLU A 111 -2.04 -8.81 7.26
C GLU A 111 -0.82 -8.79 6.34
N LEU A 112 -0.98 -8.23 5.15
CA LEU A 112 0.11 -7.99 4.21
C LEU A 112 0.71 -6.59 4.37
N PRO A 113 2.02 -6.42 4.13
CA PRO A 113 2.68 -5.15 4.38
C PRO A 113 2.14 -4.03 3.53
N PHE A 114 1.89 -2.85 4.09
CA PHE A 114 1.28 -1.73 3.37
C PHE A 114 1.78 -0.37 3.86
N LEU A 115 2.30 0.44 2.93
CA LEU A 115 2.52 1.86 3.15
C LEU A 115 1.83 2.69 2.07
N PRO A 116 1.42 3.94 2.34
CA PRO A 116 1.32 4.62 3.65
C PRO A 116 0.53 3.89 4.72
N LEU A 117 0.82 4.12 6.01
CA LEU A 117 0.07 3.47 7.11
C LEU A 117 -1.40 3.91 7.09
N PRO A 118 -2.36 2.97 7.08
CA PRO A 118 -3.78 3.27 7.13
C PRO A 118 -4.26 3.50 8.57
N PHE A 119 -5.27 4.36 8.75
CA PHE A 119 -5.95 4.60 10.04
C PHE A 119 -7.07 3.58 10.32
N ALA A 120 -6.86 2.35 9.87
CA ALA A 120 -7.85 1.26 9.86
C ALA A 120 -7.13 -0.10 9.78
N GLY A 121 -7.79 -1.15 10.26
CA GLY A 121 -7.25 -2.52 10.19
C GLY A 121 -7.42 -3.13 8.80
N GLN A 122 -6.50 -4.03 8.41
CA GLN A 122 -6.60 -4.73 7.13
C GLN A 122 -7.61 -5.88 7.26
N VAL A 123 -8.88 -5.59 6.93
CA VAL A 123 -9.97 -6.56 7.08
C VAL A 123 -9.95 -7.68 6.04
N LEU A 124 -9.30 -7.45 4.90
CA LEU A 124 -9.21 -8.42 3.82
C LEU A 124 -7.93 -8.22 3.00
N ASN A 125 -7.25 -9.30 2.69
CA ASN A 125 -6.34 -9.39 1.54
C ASN A 125 -6.66 -10.62 0.68
N ALA A 126 -6.57 -10.47 -0.64
CA ALA A 126 -6.86 -11.52 -1.61
C ALA A 126 -6.06 -11.34 -2.90
N ALA A 127 -6.10 -12.33 -3.78
CA ALA A 127 -5.41 -12.34 -5.06
C ALA A 127 -3.93 -11.97 -4.94
N VAL A 128 -3.21 -12.59 -4.00
CA VAL A 128 -1.80 -12.28 -3.73
C VAL A 128 -0.91 -12.80 -4.86
N LYS A 129 0.00 -11.95 -5.37
CA LYS A 129 0.96 -12.33 -6.40
C LYS A 129 2.25 -11.53 -6.27
N TYR A 130 3.39 -12.19 -6.38
CA TYR A 130 4.68 -11.52 -6.47
C TYR A 130 4.91 -10.99 -7.88
N LEU A 131 5.39 -9.76 -7.98
CA LEU A 131 5.77 -9.13 -9.24
C LEU A 131 7.18 -8.59 -9.15
N ASP A 132 7.91 -8.72 -10.26
CA ASP A 132 9.24 -8.18 -10.46
C ASP A 132 9.18 -7.06 -11.50
N PHE A 133 9.99 -6.03 -11.31
CA PHE A 133 10.18 -4.95 -12.28
C PHE A 133 11.68 -4.67 -12.43
N PRO A 134 12.14 -4.03 -13.52
CA PRO A 134 13.54 -3.66 -13.68
C PRO A 134 14.11 -2.90 -12.47
N GLY A 135 14.98 -3.56 -11.70
CA GLY A 135 15.63 -2.99 -10.53
C GLY A 135 14.88 -3.16 -9.20
N GLY A 136 13.82 -3.98 -9.13
CA GLY A 136 13.13 -4.24 -7.87
C GLY A 136 12.09 -5.36 -7.93
N ARG A 137 11.44 -5.57 -6.79
CA ARG A 137 10.45 -6.64 -6.61
C ARG A 137 9.40 -6.23 -5.57
N GLY A 138 8.23 -6.84 -5.63
CA GLY A 138 7.17 -6.57 -4.67
C GLY A 138 6.07 -7.63 -4.68
N VAL A 139 5.02 -7.35 -3.93
CA VAL A 139 3.80 -8.14 -3.85
C VAL A 139 2.62 -7.25 -4.24
N ARG A 140 1.72 -7.79 -5.06
CA ARG A 140 0.40 -7.19 -5.31
C ARG A 140 -0.70 -8.03 -4.72
N TYR A 141 -1.80 -7.38 -4.36
CA TYR A 141 -2.99 -8.01 -3.81
C TYR A 141 -4.18 -7.05 -3.87
N LEU A 142 -5.39 -7.60 -3.78
CA LEU A 142 -6.60 -6.87 -3.48
C LEU A 142 -6.71 -6.69 -1.97
N VAL A 143 -7.06 -5.50 -1.51
CA VAL A 143 -7.11 -5.16 -0.09
C VAL A 143 -8.32 -4.31 0.26
N ALA A 144 -8.83 -4.45 1.48
CA ALA A 144 -9.76 -3.52 2.09
C ALA A 144 -9.34 -3.19 3.51
N TYR A 145 -9.63 -1.95 3.92
CA TYR A 145 -9.40 -1.43 5.26
C TYR A 145 -10.72 -0.98 5.89
N SER A 146 -10.91 -1.28 7.17
CA SER A 146 -12.08 -0.85 7.94
C SER A 146 -11.73 -0.60 9.41
N GLN A 147 -12.53 0.23 10.07
CA GLN A 147 -12.47 0.46 11.52
C GLN A 147 -13.39 -0.48 12.30
N ASP A 148 -14.33 -1.12 11.60
CA ASP A 148 -15.35 -2.00 12.14
C ASP A 148 -15.48 -3.30 11.32
N ALA A 149 -16.09 -4.31 11.93
CA ALA A 149 -16.52 -5.52 11.24
C ALA A 149 -17.85 -5.24 10.52
N SER A 150 -17.77 -4.89 9.24
CA SER A 150 -18.93 -4.66 8.38
C SER A 150 -18.72 -5.25 7.00
N PRO A 151 -19.78 -5.77 6.34
CA PRO A 151 -19.64 -6.27 4.97
C PRO A 151 -19.06 -5.22 4.02
N LEU A 152 -18.32 -5.68 3.03
CA LEU A 152 -17.61 -4.86 2.06
C LEU A 152 -18.47 -4.63 0.81
N SER A 153 -18.49 -3.38 0.34
CA SER A 153 -18.93 -3.04 -1.00
C SER A 153 -17.76 -3.15 -1.97
N ARG A 154 -18.05 -3.20 -3.27
CA ARG A 154 -17.01 -3.28 -4.30
C ARG A 154 -16.06 -2.09 -4.34
N GLU A 155 -16.50 -0.92 -3.89
CA GLU A 155 -15.71 0.31 -3.85
C GLU A 155 -14.69 0.32 -2.69
N ARG A 156 -14.91 -0.51 -1.66
CA ARG A 156 -13.99 -0.61 -0.50
C ARG A 156 -12.77 -1.48 -0.76
N VAL A 157 -12.76 -2.24 -1.86
CA VAL A 157 -11.65 -3.13 -2.22
C VAL A 157 -10.90 -2.55 -3.41
N PHE A 158 -9.58 -2.46 -3.29
CA PHE A 158 -8.71 -1.92 -4.34
C PHE A 158 -7.47 -2.78 -4.56
N TYR A 159 -6.84 -2.62 -5.72
CA TYR A 159 -5.54 -3.21 -6.03
C TYR A 159 -4.45 -2.40 -5.35
N THR A 160 -3.53 -3.08 -4.71
CA THR A 160 -2.28 -2.49 -4.27
C THR A 160 -1.07 -3.29 -4.70
N PHE A 161 0.05 -2.60 -4.93
CA PHE A 161 1.37 -3.20 -5.03
C PHE A 161 2.31 -2.51 -4.05
N GLN A 162 3.05 -3.32 -3.30
CA GLN A 162 3.99 -2.91 -2.27
C GLN A 162 5.33 -3.56 -2.59
N GLY A 163 6.36 -2.75 -2.85
CA GLY A 163 7.64 -3.23 -3.39
C GLY A 163 8.84 -2.43 -2.94
N LEU A 164 10.02 -2.97 -3.24
CA LEU A 164 11.32 -2.38 -2.95
C LEU A 164 12.23 -2.46 -4.18
N THR A 165 13.07 -1.45 -4.37
CA THR A 165 14.22 -1.58 -5.27
C THR A 165 15.20 -2.61 -4.72
N ASN A 166 15.99 -3.24 -5.60
CA ASN A 166 16.94 -4.30 -5.24
C ASN A 166 18.04 -3.82 -4.28
N ASP A 167 18.38 -2.54 -4.32
CA ASP A 167 19.30 -1.90 -3.37
C ASP A 167 18.63 -1.50 -2.04
N GLY A 168 17.32 -1.72 -1.91
CA GLY A 168 16.52 -1.39 -0.74
C GLY A 168 16.37 0.10 -0.45
N LYS A 169 16.78 0.99 -1.36
CA LYS A 169 16.76 2.45 -1.14
C LYS A 169 15.40 3.07 -1.34
N HIS A 170 14.54 2.46 -2.16
CA HIS A 170 13.23 3.01 -2.48
C HIS A 170 12.12 2.00 -2.22
N TYR A 171 11.06 2.48 -1.55
CA TYR A 171 9.80 1.80 -1.38
C TYR A 171 8.81 2.25 -2.45
N VAL A 172 8.14 1.30 -3.10
CA VAL A 172 7.18 1.54 -4.18
C VAL A 172 5.80 1.10 -3.70
N SER A 173 4.87 2.06 -3.61
CA SER A 173 3.47 1.81 -3.25
C SER A 173 2.58 2.24 -4.41
N LEU A 174 1.76 1.34 -4.92
CA LEU A 174 0.71 1.64 -5.89
C LEU A 174 -0.65 1.34 -5.25
N GLN A 175 -1.58 2.26 -5.40
CA GLN A 175 -3.00 2.05 -5.11
C GLN A 175 -3.79 2.32 -6.40
N TYR A 176 -4.68 1.40 -6.75
CA TYR A 176 -5.45 1.48 -7.98
C TYR A 176 -6.85 0.87 -7.78
N PRO A 177 -7.95 1.60 -8.08
CA PRO A 177 -9.29 1.07 -7.96
C PRO A 177 -9.55 0.00 -9.02
N VAL A 178 -10.28 -1.05 -8.65
CA VAL A 178 -10.64 -2.14 -9.57
C VAL A 178 -12.16 -2.27 -9.62
N SER A 179 -12.72 -2.47 -10.81
CA SER A 179 -14.13 -2.79 -10.96
C SER A 179 -14.39 -4.24 -10.54
N LEU A 180 -14.99 -4.43 -9.36
CA LEU A 180 -15.24 -5.74 -8.75
C LEU A 180 -16.74 -6.05 -8.73
N LYS A 181 -17.24 -6.68 -9.80
CA LYS A 181 -18.65 -7.12 -9.88
C LYS A 181 -18.98 -8.28 -8.94
N GLU A 182 -17.96 -8.94 -8.41
CA GLU A 182 -18.04 -10.05 -7.46
C GLU A 182 -18.56 -9.59 -6.09
N LEU A 183 -18.50 -8.29 -5.82
CA LEU A 183 -18.97 -7.67 -4.59
C LEU A 183 -20.19 -6.76 -4.85
N PRO A 184 -21.09 -6.62 -3.87
CA PRO A 184 -22.28 -5.81 -4.03
C PRO A 184 -21.95 -4.31 -4.05
N THR A 185 -22.85 -3.51 -4.63
CA THR A 185 -22.79 -2.04 -4.54
C THR A 185 -23.17 -1.58 -3.13
N ASP A 186 -24.28 -2.12 -2.63
CA ASP A 186 -24.74 -1.88 -1.27
C ASP A 186 -24.16 -2.98 -0.37
N PRO A 187 -23.25 -2.64 0.57
CA PRO A 187 -22.67 -3.64 1.47
C PRO A 187 -23.71 -4.29 2.38
N PHE A 188 -24.87 -3.69 2.61
CA PHE A 188 -25.87 -4.19 3.57
C PHE A 188 -27.07 -4.90 2.90
N ALA A 189 -27.04 -5.03 1.58
CA ALA A 189 -28.11 -5.69 0.82
C ALA A 189 -27.91 -7.20 0.66
N GLY A 190 -29.00 -7.89 0.30
CA GLY A 190 -28.98 -9.29 -0.12
C GLY A 190 -28.34 -10.23 0.93
N PRO A 191 -27.43 -11.13 0.54
CA PRO A 191 -26.80 -12.07 1.46
C PRO A 191 -26.01 -11.42 2.60
N ASN A 192 -25.61 -10.15 2.47
CA ASN A 192 -24.88 -9.45 3.53
C ASN A 192 -25.79 -8.98 4.66
N ARG A 193 -27.11 -8.90 4.44
CA ARG A 193 -28.07 -8.54 5.50
C ARG A 193 -28.01 -9.53 6.65
N ALA A 194 -27.99 -10.82 6.34
CA ALA A 194 -27.86 -11.89 7.33
C ALA A 194 -26.53 -11.82 8.11
N VAL A 195 -25.44 -11.38 7.46
CA VAL A 195 -24.15 -11.17 8.13
C VAL A 195 -24.28 -10.04 9.17
N MET A 196 -24.92 -8.93 8.79
CA MET A 196 -25.12 -7.81 9.70
C MET A 196 -26.07 -8.15 10.85
N ASP A 197 -27.17 -8.86 10.57
CA ASP A 197 -28.11 -9.29 11.60
C ASP A 197 -27.42 -10.22 12.62
N ALA A 198 -26.55 -11.14 12.17
CA ALA A 198 -25.76 -12.01 13.04
C ALA A 198 -24.70 -11.25 13.87
N LEU A 199 -24.02 -10.26 13.27
CA LEU A 199 -23.09 -9.39 14.00
C LEU A 199 -23.83 -8.60 15.10
N ASN A 200 -25.00 -8.06 14.78
CA ASN A 200 -25.83 -7.33 15.73
C ASN A 200 -26.37 -8.20 16.87
N SER A 201 -26.56 -9.51 16.64
CA SER A 201 -26.92 -10.47 17.69
C SER A 201 -25.71 -10.95 18.51
N GLY A 202 -24.50 -10.47 18.24
CA GLY A 202 -23.28 -10.83 18.96
C GLY A 202 -22.55 -12.08 18.42
N ASP A 203 -23.00 -12.67 17.31
CA ASP A 203 -22.28 -13.78 16.68
C ASP A 203 -21.09 -13.24 15.88
N THR A 204 -19.93 -13.17 16.51
CA THR A 204 -18.68 -12.73 15.86
C THR A 204 -18.06 -13.80 14.96
N THR A 205 -18.54 -15.05 14.99
CA THR A 205 -18.00 -16.13 14.16
C THR A 205 -18.38 -15.95 12.69
N ILE A 206 -19.55 -15.36 12.43
CA ILE A 206 -20.03 -15.05 11.08
C ILE A 206 -19.04 -14.16 10.32
N TRP A 207 -18.31 -13.28 11.01
CA TRP A 207 -17.33 -12.40 10.39
C TRP A 207 -16.19 -13.19 9.74
N LYS A 208 -15.66 -14.20 10.44
CA LYS A 208 -14.59 -15.06 9.92
C LYS A 208 -15.06 -15.84 8.70
N VAL A 209 -16.30 -16.34 8.73
CA VAL A 209 -16.92 -17.03 7.58
C VAL A 209 -17.09 -16.08 6.39
N TYR A 210 -17.61 -14.87 6.64
CA TYR A 210 -17.79 -13.84 5.63
C TYR A 210 -16.46 -13.46 4.97
N VAL A 211 -15.42 -13.14 5.76
CA VAL A 211 -14.09 -12.77 5.26
C VAL A 211 -13.48 -13.92 4.47
N ALA A 212 -13.56 -15.17 4.95
CA ALA A 212 -13.02 -16.33 4.26
C ALA A 212 -13.71 -16.58 2.90
N ARG A 213 -15.04 -16.48 2.85
CA ARG A 213 -15.81 -16.61 1.60
C ARG A 213 -15.43 -15.51 0.61
N THR A 214 -15.44 -14.25 1.06
CA THR A 214 -15.10 -13.09 0.24
C THR A 214 -13.66 -13.19 -0.28
N LYS A 215 -12.72 -13.60 0.57
CA LYS A 215 -11.34 -13.89 0.17
C LYS A 215 -11.27 -14.96 -0.92
N GLY A 216 -11.99 -16.07 -0.77
CA GLY A 216 -12.03 -17.13 -1.80
C GLY A 216 -12.57 -16.64 -3.15
N GLN A 217 -13.63 -15.82 -3.14
CA GLN A 217 -14.18 -15.22 -4.36
C GLN A 217 -13.16 -14.31 -5.05
N LEU A 218 -12.42 -13.50 -4.30
CA LEU A 218 -11.42 -12.58 -4.85
C LEU A 218 -10.11 -13.29 -5.22
N ASP A 219 -9.69 -14.33 -4.52
CA ASP A 219 -8.51 -15.14 -4.85
C ASP A 219 -8.67 -15.79 -6.24
N ALA A 220 -9.90 -16.12 -6.66
CA ALA A 220 -10.20 -16.59 -8.02
C ALA A 220 -9.86 -15.56 -9.11
N LEU A 221 -9.75 -14.27 -8.76
CA LEU A 221 -9.39 -13.20 -9.69
C LEU A 221 -7.88 -13.06 -9.91
N THR A 222 -7.05 -13.92 -9.31
CA THR A 222 -5.58 -13.79 -9.39
C THR A 222 -5.05 -13.70 -10.83
N GLY A 223 -5.68 -14.38 -11.78
CA GLY A 223 -5.33 -14.35 -13.21
C GLY A 223 -6.22 -13.43 -14.07
N ASP A 224 -7.16 -12.69 -13.47
CA ASP A 224 -8.14 -11.89 -14.21
C ASP A 224 -7.49 -10.70 -14.93
N ALA A 225 -7.96 -10.43 -16.16
CA ALA A 225 -7.46 -9.36 -17.02
C ALA A 225 -7.46 -7.97 -16.34
N ARG A 226 -8.44 -7.71 -15.46
CA ARG A 226 -8.52 -6.47 -14.66
C ARG A 226 -7.28 -6.27 -13.80
N LEU A 227 -6.75 -7.35 -13.22
CA LEU A 227 -5.55 -7.29 -12.38
C LEU A 227 -4.28 -7.40 -13.22
N THR A 228 -4.24 -8.32 -14.20
CA THR A 228 -3.01 -8.54 -14.99
C THR A 228 -2.63 -7.35 -15.87
N LYS A 229 -3.59 -6.51 -16.26
CA LYS A 229 -3.32 -5.22 -16.91
C LYS A 229 -2.52 -4.27 -16.01
N ILE A 230 -2.85 -4.24 -14.71
CA ILE A 230 -2.11 -3.45 -13.71
C ILE A 230 -0.77 -4.15 -13.38
N ASP A 231 -0.73 -5.48 -13.32
CA ASP A 231 0.52 -6.24 -13.18
C ASP A 231 1.53 -5.85 -14.30
N ALA A 232 1.05 -5.72 -15.54
CA ALA A 232 1.88 -5.33 -16.69
C ALA A 232 2.43 -3.91 -16.54
N PHE A 233 1.61 -2.96 -16.09
CA PHE A 233 2.06 -1.61 -15.74
C PHE A 233 3.18 -1.65 -14.68
N VAL A 234 2.98 -2.40 -13.58
CA VAL A 234 4.00 -2.55 -12.53
C VAL A 234 5.30 -3.14 -13.08
N LYS A 235 5.22 -4.18 -13.92
CA LYS A 235 6.39 -4.80 -14.56
C LYS A 235 7.15 -3.85 -15.50
N SER A 236 6.50 -2.79 -16.00
CA SER A 236 7.14 -1.78 -16.86
C SER A 236 7.97 -0.75 -16.08
N LEU A 237 7.86 -0.69 -14.75
CA LEU A 237 8.51 0.32 -13.92
C LEU A 237 10.03 0.27 -14.06
N ARG A 238 10.65 1.45 -14.18
CA ARG A 238 12.10 1.63 -14.08
C ARG A 238 12.39 2.84 -13.19
N LEU A 239 13.18 2.60 -12.16
CA LEU A 239 13.65 3.60 -11.20
C LEU A 239 15.17 3.76 -11.43
N ARG A 240 15.62 4.97 -11.77
CA ARG A 240 17.03 5.28 -12.04
C ARG A 240 17.50 6.49 -11.25
#